data_AF-A0A532TT67-F1
#
_entry.id   AF-A0A532TT67-F1
#
_cell.length_a   1.000
_cell.length_b   1.000
_cell.length_c   1.000
_cell.angle_alpha   90.00
_cell.angle_beta   90.00
_cell.angle_gamma   90.00
#
_symmetry.space_group_name_H-M   'P 1'
#
loop_
_entity.id
_entity.type
_entity.pdbx_description
1 polymer ?
#
loop_
_entity_poly.entity_id
_entity_poly.type
_entity_poly.pdbx_seq_one_letter_code
_entity_poly.pdbx_strand_id
1 'polypeptide(L)'
;MNFNEKELFGAALIGFDMIDGPFLKWKKEYGAPTNLMNLEDFAMNFYLAFRGGNAGKKPRAILYDNFYIVAFPKDLELCCLFMKPRGIDNNIKQLNKVASRIVHEMDLMEDENDTPVESSEDTIEEIKRLIVNLLNGTEMSTPELRKYFKLSNSQIWKVMSGLESSKKIKRARKQGRTILWTTI
;
A
#
# COMPACT_ATOMS: atom_id res chain seq x y z
N MET A 1 27.63 0.64 10.70
CA MET A 1 27.20 -0.71 10.26
C MET A 1 28.48 -1.53 10.17
N ASN A 2 28.62 -2.60 10.95
CA ASN A 2 29.80 -3.47 10.87
C ASN A 2 29.57 -4.47 9.75
N PHE A 3 30.10 -4.17 8.57
CA PHE A 3 29.99 -5.02 7.39
C PHE A 3 30.73 -6.34 7.61
N ASN A 4 30.08 -7.45 7.28
CA ASN A 4 30.69 -8.78 7.23
C ASN A 4 30.49 -9.34 5.83
N GLU A 5 31.56 -9.57 5.09
CA GLU A 5 31.50 -10.11 3.72
C GLU A 5 30.71 -11.42 3.62
N LYS A 6 30.67 -12.22 4.70
CA LYS A 6 29.90 -13.48 4.76
C LYS A 6 28.38 -13.27 4.71
N GLU A 7 27.89 -12.05 4.87
CA GLU A 7 26.48 -11.69 4.76
C GLU A 7 26.06 -11.43 3.32
N LEU A 8 27.00 -11.12 2.43
CA LEU A 8 26.74 -10.93 1.01
C LEU A 8 26.50 -12.29 0.35
N PHE A 9 25.31 -12.48 -0.22
CA PHE A 9 24.97 -13.70 -0.96
C PHE A 9 24.73 -13.43 -2.45
N GLY A 10 24.63 -12.18 -2.87
CA GLY A 10 24.49 -11.86 -4.28
C GLY A 10 24.84 -10.42 -4.62
N ALA A 11 25.09 -10.17 -5.90
CA ALA A 11 25.25 -8.85 -6.47
C ALA A 11 24.61 -8.81 -7.87
N ALA A 12 24.03 -7.68 -8.23
CA ALA A 12 23.48 -7.45 -9.56
C ALA A 12 23.81 -6.04 -10.05
N LEU A 13 24.05 -5.91 -11.34
CA LEU A 13 24.17 -4.63 -12.02
C LEU A 13 22.94 -4.44 -12.90
N ILE A 14 22.17 -3.41 -12.61
CA ILE A 14 21.03 -3.00 -13.40
C ILE A 14 21.48 -1.83 -14.28
N GLY A 15 21.39 -2.01 -15.58
CA GLY A 15 21.60 -0.95 -16.56
C GLY A 15 20.29 -0.21 -16.84
N PHE A 16 20.39 0.88 -17.60
CA PHE A 16 19.23 1.61 -18.08
C PHE A 16 19.40 1.91 -19.56
N ASP A 17 18.49 1.41 -20.37
CA ASP A 17 18.33 1.76 -21.77
C ASP A 17 17.29 2.89 -21.89
N MET A 18 17.51 3.84 -22.80
CA MET A 18 16.64 5.00 -22.97
C MET A 18 15.29 4.64 -23.63
N ILE A 19 15.23 3.53 -24.35
CA ILE A 19 14.05 3.02 -25.06
C ILE A 19 13.36 1.96 -24.20
N ASP A 20 14.13 0.96 -23.77
CA ASP A 20 13.58 -0.23 -23.09
C ASP A 20 13.54 -0.10 -21.56
N GLY A 21 14.18 0.94 -21.01
CA GLY A 21 14.23 1.20 -19.58
C GLY A 21 15.27 0.35 -18.83
N PRO A 22 15.10 0.15 -17.51
CA PRO A 22 16.03 -0.62 -16.70
C PRO A 22 16.05 -2.10 -17.08
N PHE A 23 17.25 -2.69 -17.19
CA PHE A 23 17.45 -4.10 -17.52
C PHE A 23 18.56 -4.72 -16.66
N LEU A 24 18.50 -6.03 -16.46
CA LEU A 24 19.56 -6.76 -15.76
C LEU A 24 20.79 -6.90 -16.67
N LYS A 25 21.86 -6.17 -16.36
CA LYS A 25 23.12 -6.20 -17.12
C LYS A 25 24.03 -7.35 -16.68
N TRP A 26 24.05 -7.62 -15.38
CA TRP A 26 24.90 -8.67 -14.79
C TRP A 26 24.36 -9.13 -13.45
N LYS A 27 24.59 -10.40 -13.09
CA LYS A 27 24.34 -10.92 -11.75
C LYS A 27 25.42 -11.91 -11.33
N LYS A 28 25.66 -12.00 -10.03
CA LYS A 28 26.50 -13.02 -9.40
C LYS A 28 25.91 -13.43 -8.07
N GLU A 29 25.82 -14.73 -7.86
CA GLU A 29 25.44 -15.33 -6.59
C GLU A 29 26.69 -15.88 -5.90
N TYR A 30 26.74 -15.71 -4.58
CA TYR A 30 27.83 -16.17 -3.73
C TYR A 30 27.30 -17.34 -2.88
N GLY A 31 27.68 -18.56 -3.26
CA GLY A 31 27.27 -19.80 -2.58
C GLY A 31 26.23 -20.60 -3.36
N ALA A 32 25.38 -21.35 -2.65
CA ALA A 32 24.32 -22.14 -3.25
C ALA A 32 23.21 -21.23 -3.83
N PRO A 33 22.64 -21.56 -5.01
CA PRO A 33 21.62 -20.75 -5.62
C PRO A 33 20.41 -20.64 -4.71
N THR A 34 20.15 -19.43 -4.24
CA THR A 34 19.10 -19.20 -3.24
C THR A 34 17.70 -19.06 -3.87
N ASN A 35 17.59 -18.89 -5.19
CA ASN A 35 16.34 -18.70 -5.94
C ASN A 35 15.34 -17.75 -5.25
N LEU A 36 15.84 -16.74 -4.52
CA LEU A 36 15.00 -15.86 -3.70
C LEU A 36 14.12 -14.94 -4.55
N MET A 37 14.55 -14.64 -5.77
CA MET A 37 13.89 -13.68 -6.64
C MET A 37 14.32 -13.83 -8.10
N ASN A 38 13.41 -13.54 -9.03
CA ASN A 38 13.76 -13.30 -10.42
C ASN A 38 14.23 -11.84 -10.61
N LEU A 39 15.54 -11.63 -10.75
CA LEU A 39 16.12 -10.28 -10.87
C LEU A 39 15.73 -9.55 -12.16
N GLU A 40 15.35 -10.27 -13.21
CA GLU A 40 14.93 -9.67 -14.48
C GLU A 40 13.60 -8.93 -14.29
N ASP A 41 12.62 -9.59 -13.64
CA ASP A 41 11.31 -9.00 -13.35
C ASP A 41 11.39 -7.83 -12.35
N PHE A 42 12.43 -7.83 -11.51
CA PHE A 42 12.62 -6.81 -10.47
C PHE A 42 13.55 -5.65 -10.88
N ALA A 43 14.19 -5.71 -12.04
CA ALA A 43 15.14 -4.68 -12.49
C ALA A 43 14.50 -3.28 -12.51
N MET A 44 13.29 -3.15 -13.07
CA MET A 44 12.53 -1.90 -13.08
C MET A 44 12.21 -1.39 -11.67
N ASN A 45 11.70 -2.27 -10.81
CA ASN A 45 11.29 -1.92 -9.45
C ASN A 45 12.47 -1.41 -8.63
N PHE A 46 13.62 -2.09 -8.70
CA PHE A 46 14.83 -1.65 -8.01
C PHE A 46 15.36 -0.34 -8.56
N TYR A 47 15.40 -0.20 -9.89
CA TYR A 47 15.85 1.04 -10.49
C TYR A 47 14.99 2.22 -10.03
N LEU A 48 13.67 2.11 -10.09
CA LEU A 48 12.75 3.16 -9.63
C LEU A 48 12.84 3.41 -8.13
N ALA A 49 12.96 2.36 -7.31
CA ALA A 49 13.04 2.52 -5.86
C ALA A 49 14.32 3.27 -5.44
N PHE A 50 15.47 2.94 -6.03
CA PHE A 50 16.77 3.51 -5.66
C PHE A 50 17.16 4.76 -6.45
N ARG A 51 16.58 5.00 -7.63
CA ARG A 51 16.87 6.15 -8.50
C ARG A 51 15.72 7.14 -8.61
N GLY A 52 14.49 6.68 -8.47
CA GLY A 52 13.28 7.49 -8.57
C GLY A 52 13.05 8.36 -7.33
N GLY A 53 12.10 9.29 -7.46
CA GLY A 53 11.72 10.22 -6.39
C GLY A 53 12.56 11.50 -6.32
N ASN A 54 12.38 12.25 -5.23
CA ASN A 54 13.01 13.55 -5.04
C ASN A 54 14.53 13.44 -4.85
N ALA A 55 15.27 14.33 -5.52
CA ALA A 55 16.72 14.42 -5.36
C ALA A 55 17.10 14.51 -3.87
N GLY A 56 18.02 13.65 -3.43
CA GLY A 56 18.49 13.58 -2.04
C GLY A 56 17.66 12.73 -1.07
N LYS A 57 16.44 12.30 -1.43
CA LYS A 57 15.56 11.47 -0.57
C LYS A 57 15.40 10.04 -1.11
N LYS A 58 16.50 9.41 -1.51
CA LYS A 58 16.50 8.06 -2.08
C LYS A 58 16.87 7.05 -1.00
N PRO A 59 16.20 5.89 -0.94
CA PRO A 59 16.56 4.85 0.02
C PRO A 59 17.99 4.38 -0.26
N ARG A 60 18.78 4.16 0.80
CA ARG A 60 20.10 3.53 0.68
C ARG A 60 20.02 2.00 0.73
N ALA A 61 19.00 1.49 1.42
CA ALA A 61 18.73 0.07 1.55
C ALA A 61 17.22 -0.18 1.60
N ILE A 62 16.80 -1.35 1.13
CA ILE A 62 15.44 -1.86 1.22
C ILE A 62 15.50 -3.21 1.91
N LEU A 63 14.68 -3.37 2.95
CA LEU A 63 14.64 -4.57 3.79
C LEU A 63 13.45 -5.45 3.38
N TYR A 64 13.72 -6.74 3.21
CA TYR A 64 12.74 -7.81 3.07
C TYR A 64 12.88 -8.77 4.26
N ASP A 65 11.94 -9.71 4.39
CA ASP A 65 11.93 -10.67 5.50
C ASP A 65 13.22 -11.51 5.56
N ASN A 66 13.72 -11.97 4.40
CA ASN A 66 14.83 -12.93 4.34
C ASN A 66 16.17 -12.31 3.87
N PHE A 67 16.14 -11.08 3.37
CA PHE A 67 17.30 -10.39 2.83
C PHE A 67 17.08 -8.88 2.83
N TYR A 68 18.15 -8.11 2.67
CA TYR A 68 18.05 -6.71 2.32
C TYR A 68 18.95 -6.40 1.14
N ILE A 69 18.58 -5.34 0.44
CA ILE A 69 19.28 -4.87 -0.75
C ILE A 69 19.87 -3.51 -0.42
N VAL A 70 21.14 -3.33 -0.73
CA VAL A 70 21.81 -2.03 -0.71
C VAL A 70 22.18 -1.68 -2.14
N ALA A 71 21.87 -0.46 -2.59
CA ALA A 71 22.14 -0.08 -3.97
C ALA A 71 23.06 1.15 -4.06
N PHE A 72 24.00 1.08 -4.99
CA PHE A 72 24.97 2.11 -5.28
C PHE A 72 24.79 2.57 -6.73
N PRO A 73 24.23 3.77 -6.97
CA PRO A 73 24.07 4.30 -8.30
C PRO A 73 25.42 4.78 -8.86
N LYS A 74 25.67 4.51 -10.14
CA LYS A 74 26.80 5.05 -10.90
C LYS A 74 26.33 5.39 -12.31
N ASP A 75 26.31 6.67 -12.67
CA ASP A 75 25.81 7.15 -13.97
C ASP A 75 24.39 6.63 -14.28
N LEU A 76 24.19 5.82 -15.31
CA LEU A 76 22.90 5.17 -15.63
C LEU A 76 22.77 3.75 -15.06
N GLU A 77 23.76 3.30 -14.29
CA GLU A 77 23.79 1.98 -13.70
C GLU A 77 23.43 2.02 -12.21
N LEU A 78 22.97 0.87 -11.73
CA LEU A 78 22.63 0.64 -10.33
C LEU A 78 23.23 -0.70 -9.89
N CYS A 79 24.24 -0.64 -9.03
CA CYS A 79 24.83 -1.83 -8.42
C CYS A 79 24.05 -2.20 -7.16
N CYS A 80 23.36 -3.33 -7.18
CA CYS A 80 22.59 -3.86 -6.06
C CYS A 80 23.38 -4.99 -5.37
N LEU A 81 23.53 -4.90 -4.05
CA LEU A 81 24.13 -5.92 -3.21
C LEU A 81 23.04 -6.56 -2.35
N PHE A 82 23.00 -7.89 -2.34
CA PHE A 82 22.01 -8.69 -1.63
C PHE A 82 22.64 -9.33 -0.40
N MET A 83 22.08 -9.01 0.76
CA MET A 83 22.67 -9.35 2.05
C MET A 83 21.68 -10.02 3.00
N LYS A 84 22.15 -10.95 3.83
CA LYS A 84 21.33 -11.62 4.84
C LYS A 84 21.10 -10.72 6.06
N PRO A 85 19.88 -10.59 6.58
CA PRO A 85 19.63 -9.78 7.76
C PRO A 85 20.23 -10.49 8.99
N ARG A 86 20.78 -9.72 9.92
CA ARG A 86 21.22 -10.23 11.23
C ARG A 86 20.62 -9.42 12.36
N GLY A 87 19.92 -10.09 13.26
CA GLY A 87 19.45 -9.48 14.52
C GLY A 87 18.41 -8.36 14.33
N ILE A 88 17.76 -8.28 13.17
CA ILE A 88 16.76 -7.25 12.88
C ILE A 88 15.35 -7.68 13.33
N ASP A 89 15.11 -8.99 13.51
CA ASP A 89 13.78 -9.53 13.83
C ASP A 89 13.16 -8.93 15.09
N ASN A 90 13.95 -8.79 16.15
CA ASN A 90 13.45 -8.22 17.41
C ASN A 90 13.11 -6.73 17.25
N ASN A 91 13.91 -6.00 16.46
CA ASN A 91 13.67 -4.60 16.16
C ASN A 91 12.40 -4.42 15.32
N ILE A 92 12.19 -5.25 14.29
CA ILE A 92 10.94 -5.23 13.50
C ILE A 92 9.74 -5.53 14.38
N LYS A 93 9.81 -6.53 15.27
CA LYS A 93 8.72 -6.85 16.19
C LYS A 93 8.38 -5.69 17.11
N GLN A 94 9.39 -4.98 17.63
CA GLN A 94 9.18 -3.79 18.45
C GLN A 94 8.57 -2.63 17.64
N LEU A 95 9.08 -2.38 16.42
CA LEU A 95 8.54 -1.36 15.52
C LEU A 95 7.09 -1.67 15.12
N ASN A 96 6.75 -2.93 14.88
CA ASN A 96 5.38 -3.35 14.59
C ASN A 96 4.45 -3.05 15.77
N LYS A 97 4.88 -3.28 17.02
CA LYS A 97 4.07 -2.89 18.19
C LYS A 97 3.81 -1.39 18.26
N VAL A 98 4.84 -0.58 17.97
CA VAL A 98 4.71 0.88 17.93
C VAL A 98 3.77 1.30 16.80
N ALA A 99 3.94 0.74 15.60
CA ALA A 99 3.07 1.02 14.45
C ALA A 99 1.61 0.65 14.74
N SER A 100 1.35 -0.54 15.30
CA SER A 100 0.00 -0.97 15.68
C SER A 100 -0.63 -0.05 16.72
N ARG A 101 0.16 0.44 17.68
CA ARG A 101 -0.32 1.42 18.67
C ARG A 101 -0.70 2.74 18.01
N ILE A 102 0.13 3.27 17.11
CA ILE A 102 -0.15 4.52 16.38
C ILE A 102 -1.41 4.37 15.54
N VAL A 103 -1.55 3.26 14.80
CA VAL A 103 -2.75 2.99 13.99
C VAL A 103 -3.99 2.97 14.88
N HIS A 104 -3.93 2.28 16.01
CA HIS A 104 -5.04 2.23 16.95
C HIS A 104 -5.36 3.60 17.59
N GLU A 105 -4.34 4.39 17.95
CA GLU A 105 -4.53 5.75 18.44
C GLU A 105 -5.17 6.66 17.38
N MET A 106 -4.81 6.51 16.10
CA MET A 106 -5.46 7.24 15.01
C MET A 106 -6.91 6.81 14.81
N ASP A 107 -7.21 5.51 14.89
CA ASP A 107 -8.58 5.01 14.82
C ASP A 107 -9.44 5.60 15.96
N LEU A 108 -8.92 5.67 17.18
CA LEU A 108 -9.62 6.25 18.34
C LEU A 108 -9.79 7.78 18.23
N MET A 109 -8.83 8.50 17.65
CA MET A 109 -8.95 9.95 17.43
C MET A 109 -9.93 10.30 16.30
N GLU A 110 -10.10 9.41 15.32
CA GLU A 110 -11.19 9.51 14.34
C GLU A 110 -12.55 9.28 15.03
N ASP A 111 -12.64 8.34 15.98
CA ASP A 111 -13.85 8.05 16.75
C ASP A 111 -14.19 9.13 17.81
N GLU A 112 -13.23 9.92 18.31
CA GLU A 112 -13.50 11.03 19.26
C GLU A 112 -14.02 12.31 18.58
N ASN A 113 -13.71 12.52 17.30
CA ASN A 113 -14.21 13.67 16.52
C ASN A 113 -15.57 13.40 15.85
N ASP A 114 -15.98 12.14 15.76
CA ASP A 114 -17.33 11.74 15.36
C ASP A 114 -18.06 11.27 16.62
N THR A 115 -18.86 12.15 17.25
CA THR A 115 -19.79 11.75 18.33
C THR A 115 -20.44 10.40 17.97
N PRO A 116 -20.17 9.31 18.71
CA PRO A 116 -20.65 8.01 18.33
C PRO A 116 -22.16 8.00 18.57
N VAL A 117 -22.93 7.86 17.48
CA VAL A 117 -24.24 7.25 17.61
C VAL A 117 -23.96 5.78 17.86
N GLU A 118 -24.25 5.29 19.06
CA GLU A 118 -24.28 3.84 19.34
C GLU A 118 -25.12 3.16 18.25
N SER A 119 -24.44 2.51 17.31
CA SER A 119 -25.09 1.89 16.15
C SER A 119 -24.98 0.39 16.35
N SER A 120 -26.05 -0.23 16.84
CA SER A 120 -26.19 -1.68 16.85
C SER A 120 -26.12 -2.23 15.41
N GLU A 121 -25.90 -3.54 15.27
CA GLU A 121 -25.92 -4.21 13.96
C GLU A 121 -27.25 -3.97 13.22
N ASP A 122 -28.35 -3.85 13.97
CA ASP A 122 -29.68 -3.47 13.47
C ASP A 122 -29.70 -2.07 12.85
N THR A 123 -28.98 -1.09 13.44
CA THR A 123 -28.89 0.27 12.91
C THR A 123 -28.19 0.30 11.54
N ILE A 124 -27.18 -0.56 11.34
CA ILE A 124 -26.45 -0.62 10.06
C ILE A 124 -27.33 -1.24 8.95
N GLU A 125 -28.13 -2.26 9.29
CA GLU A 125 -29.10 -2.83 8.34
C GLU A 125 -30.19 -1.83 7.96
N GLU A 126 -30.67 -1.06 8.93
CA GLU A 126 -31.68 -0.02 8.69
C GLU A 126 -31.12 1.10 7.80
N ILE A 127 -29.89 1.55 8.07
CA ILE A 127 -29.18 2.52 7.20
C ILE A 127 -29.04 1.99 5.77
N LYS A 128 -28.69 0.70 5.59
CA LYS A 128 -28.64 0.08 4.25
C LYS A 128 -30.00 0.13 3.55
N ARG A 129 -31.10 -0.15 4.25
CA ARG A 129 -32.47 -0.07 3.69
C ARG A 129 -32.83 1.37 3.32
N LEU A 130 -32.52 2.33 4.19
CA LEU A 130 -32.79 3.75 3.96
C LEU A 130 -32.00 4.29 2.76
N ILE A 131 -30.72 3.93 2.61
CA ILE A 131 -29.89 4.33 1.45
C ILE A 131 -30.52 3.83 0.15
N VAL A 132 -30.95 2.57 0.10
CA VAL A 132 -31.60 2.01 -1.11
C VAL A 132 -32.90 2.75 -1.42
N ASN A 133 -33.73 3.02 -0.41
CA ASN A 133 -34.98 3.77 -0.62
C ASN A 133 -34.73 5.21 -1.07
N LEU A 134 -33.71 5.87 -0.51
CA LEU A 134 -33.35 7.25 -0.86
C LEU A 134 -32.86 7.35 -2.31
N LEU A 135 -32.00 6.41 -2.73
CA LEU A 135 -31.46 6.32 -4.08
C LEU A 135 -32.48 5.83 -5.12
N ASN A 136 -33.68 5.42 -4.69
CA ASN A 136 -34.76 5.02 -5.59
C ASN A 136 -35.38 6.24 -6.26
N GLY A 137 -34.93 6.55 -7.48
CA GLY A 137 -35.36 7.72 -8.24
C GLY A 137 -34.53 8.99 -7.99
N THR A 138 -33.45 8.90 -7.21
CA THR A 138 -32.47 9.99 -7.07
C THR A 138 -31.04 9.49 -7.20
N GLU A 139 -30.14 10.38 -7.61
CA GLU A 139 -28.71 10.12 -7.66
C GLU A 139 -28.01 10.92 -6.57
N MET A 140 -27.18 10.27 -5.76
CA MET A 140 -26.40 10.96 -4.72
C MET A 140 -24.95 10.51 -4.70
N SER A 141 -24.09 11.41 -4.27
CA SER A 141 -22.66 11.17 -4.11
C SER A 141 -22.35 10.53 -2.74
N THR A 142 -21.23 9.81 -2.65
CA THR A 142 -20.76 9.25 -1.36
C THR A 142 -20.66 10.31 -0.25
N PRO A 143 -20.14 11.54 -0.49
CA PRO A 143 -20.11 12.58 0.54
C PRO A 143 -21.48 13.08 1.00
N GLU A 144 -22.48 13.09 0.12
CA GLU A 144 -23.85 13.50 0.48
C GLU A 144 -24.53 12.45 1.35
N LEU A 145 -24.45 11.18 0.96
CA LEU A 145 -24.96 10.06 1.75
C LEU A 145 -24.26 10.00 3.11
N ARG A 146 -22.94 10.23 3.14
CA ARG A 146 -22.16 10.31 4.38
C ARG A 146 -22.72 11.36 5.34
N LYS A 147 -22.97 12.58 4.85
CA LYS A 147 -23.54 13.67 5.65
C LYS A 147 -24.95 13.35 6.12
N TYR A 148 -25.77 12.75 5.26
CA TYR A 148 -27.16 12.45 5.56
C TYR A 148 -27.31 11.42 6.70
N PHE A 149 -26.49 10.37 6.66
CA PHE A 149 -26.51 9.29 7.66
C PHE A 149 -25.50 9.50 8.79
N LYS A 150 -24.79 10.63 8.82
CA LYS A 150 -23.72 10.95 9.80
C LYS A 150 -22.71 9.80 9.97
N LEU A 151 -22.32 9.19 8.86
CA LEU A 151 -21.36 8.10 8.84
C LEU A 151 -19.93 8.63 8.73
N SER A 152 -18.97 7.89 9.28
CA SER A 152 -17.57 8.12 8.98
C SER A 152 -17.26 7.74 7.53
N ASN A 153 -16.10 8.18 7.01
CA ASN A 153 -15.68 7.83 5.64
C ASN A 153 -15.53 6.31 5.47
N SER A 154 -14.94 5.61 6.44
CA SER A 154 -14.75 4.17 6.39
C SER A 154 -16.09 3.42 6.43
N GLN A 155 -17.03 3.88 7.26
CA GLN A 155 -18.37 3.30 7.40
C GLN A 155 -19.19 3.43 6.10
N ILE A 156 -19.27 4.63 5.50
CA ILE A 156 -20.01 4.80 4.24
C ILE A 156 -19.41 3.95 3.12
N TRP A 157 -18.07 3.85 3.03
CA TRP A 157 -17.44 2.98 2.03
C TRP A 157 -17.78 1.50 2.26
N LYS A 158 -17.72 1.01 3.50
CA LYS A 158 -18.10 -0.37 3.85
C LYS A 158 -19.56 -0.66 3.50
N VAL A 159 -20.47 0.27 3.79
CA VAL A 159 -21.90 0.16 3.48
C VAL A 159 -22.14 0.17 1.96
N MET A 160 -21.56 1.12 1.24
CA MET A 160 -21.73 1.26 -0.21
C MET A 160 -21.12 0.09 -0.99
N SER A 161 -19.93 -0.38 -0.62
CA SER A 161 -19.33 -1.59 -1.20
C SER A 161 -20.17 -2.84 -0.92
N GLY A 162 -20.76 -2.96 0.27
CA GLY A 162 -21.70 -4.02 0.59
C GLY A 162 -22.95 -3.98 -0.30
N LEU A 163 -23.57 -2.79 -0.45
CA LEU A 163 -24.74 -2.60 -1.30
C LEU A 163 -24.45 -2.84 -2.79
N GLU A 164 -23.27 -2.42 -3.28
CA GLU A 164 -22.80 -2.67 -4.66
C GLU A 164 -22.58 -4.16 -4.90
N SER A 165 -21.90 -4.86 -3.98
CA SER A 165 -21.67 -6.31 -4.08
C SER A 165 -22.98 -7.12 -4.06
N SER A 166 -23.97 -6.66 -3.31
CA SER A 166 -25.32 -7.25 -3.26
C SER A 166 -26.24 -6.81 -4.41
N LYS A 167 -25.71 -6.04 -5.39
CA LYS A 167 -26.45 -5.53 -6.57
C LYS A 167 -27.70 -4.72 -6.22
N LYS A 168 -27.71 -4.03 -5.08
CA LYS A 168 -28.82 -3.12 -4.70
C LYS A 168 -28.63 -1.70 -5.24
N ILE A 169 -27.38 -1.32 -5.48
CA ILE A 169 -27.00 -0.01 -6.03
C ILE A 169 -25.98 -0.20 -7.15
N LYS A 170 -25.90 0.77 -8.06
CA LYS A 170 -24.90 0.86 -9.13
C LYS A 170 -24.31 2.27 -9.21
N ARG A 171 -23.14 2.36 -9.83
CA ARG A 171 -22.50 3.63 -10.17
C ARG A 171 -23.24 4.22 -11.37
N ALA A 172 -23.88 5.37 -11.19
CA ALA A 172 -24.65 6.04 -12.23
C ALA A 172 -23.71 6.79 -13.19
N ARG A 173 -22.99 7.77 -12.66
CA ARG A 173 -22.08 8.63 -13.42
C ARG A 173 -21.00 9.22 -12.52
N LYS A 174 -19.93 9.73 -13.13
CA LYS A 174 -18.85 10.41 -12.43
C LYS A 174 -19.00 11.92 -12.59
N GLN A 175 -19.08 12.65 -11.48
CA GLN A 175 -19.07 14.11 -11.48
C GLN A 175 -17.78 14.57 -10.81
N GLY A 176 -16.81 15.04 -11.60
CA GLY A 176 -15.48 15.38 -11.11
C GLY A 176 -14.73 14.17 -10.52
N ARG A 177 -14.32 14.25 -9.24
CA ARG A 177 -13.66 13.14 -8.51
C ARG A 177 -14.65 12.23 -7.77
N THR A 178 -15.93 12.57 -7.72
CA THR A 178 -16.97 11.84 -6.98
C THR A 178 -17.79 10.94 -7.89
N ILE A 179 -18.14 9.76 -7.37
CA ILE A 179 -19.03 8.80 -8.02
C ILE A 179 -20.44 9.05 -7.50
N LEU A 180 -21.40 9.17 -8.43
CA LEU A 180 -22.82 9.19 -8.12
C LEU A 180 -23.37 7.77 -8.12
N TRP A 181 -24.22 7.48 -7.14
CA TRP A 181 -24.86 6.21 -6.92
C TRP A 181 -26.36 6.31 -7.20
N THR A 182 -26.94 5.22 -7.69
CA THR A 182 -28.39 5.07 -7.86
C THR A 182 -28.77 3.61 -7.62
N THR A 183 -30.03 3.34 -7.33
CA THR A 183 -30.52 1.95 -7.24
C THR A 183 -30.44 1.23 -8.58
N ILE A 184 -30.29 -0.09 -8.53
CA ILE A 184 -30.31 -0.91 -9.76
C ILE A 184 -31.70 -0.92 -10.37
#